data_AF-A0A9P7YGT3-F1
#
_entry.id   AF-A0A9P7YGT3-F1
#
_cell.length_a   1.000
_cell.length_b   1.000
_cell.length_c   1.000
_cell.angle_alpha   90.00
_cell.angle_beta   90.00
_cell.angle_gamma   90.00
#
_symmetry.space_group_name_H-M   'P 1'
#
loop_
_entity.id
_entity.type
_entity.pdbx_description
1 polymer ?
#
loop_
_entity_poly.entity_id
_entity_poly.type
_entity_poly.pdbx_seq_one_letter_code
_entity_poly.pdbx_strand_id
1 'polypeptide(L)' 'MAARTSDFQVIEGHFMDQRKLISKLKDVYGENNFRVELRLNRYKIYPSETFPEKRPLSPDDIQACRVQRRRGY' A
#
# COMPACT_ATOMS: atom_id res chain seq x y z
N MET A 1 19.61 21.21 -6.89
CA MET A 1 19.05 19.89 -7.26
C MET A 1 18.04 19.52 -6.19
N ALA A 2 16.74 19.65 -6.48
CA ALA A 2 15.69 19.39 -5.49
C ALA A 2 15.64 17.89 -5.17
N ALA A 3 15.71 17.56 -3.87
CA ALA A 3 15.47 16.20 -3.41
C ALA A 3 14.05 15.82 -3.83
N ARG A 4 13.93 14.91 -4.81
CA ARG A 4 12.66 14.24 -5.12
C ARG A 4 12.31 13.47 -3.85
N THR A 5 11.50 14.07 -3.00
CA THR A 5 10.88 13.38 -1.88
C THR A 5 10.18 12.19 -2.49
N SER A 6 10.76 11.00 -2.33
CA SER A 6 10.15 9.76 -2.80
C SER A 6 8.72 9.75 -2.24
N ASP A 7 7.74 9.82 -3.13
CA ASP A 7 6.31 9.89 -2.78
C ASP A 7 5.85 8.50 -2.35
N PHE A 8 6.44 8.01 -1.25
CA PHE A 8 6.12 6.70 -0.72
C PHE A 8 5.02 6.81 0.31
N GLN A 9 4.02 5.96 0.16
CA GLN A 9 2.94 5.85 1.12
C GLN A 9 3.33 4.86 2.22
N VAL A 10 3.23 5.28 3.48
CA VAL A 10 3.45 4.41 4.63
C VAL A 10 2.10 3.96 5.17
N ILE A 11 1.92 2.65 5.32
CA ILE A 11 0.74 2.05 5.92
C ILE A 11 1.15 1.18 7.11
N GLU A 12 0.38 1.27 8.20
CA GLU A 12 0.53 0.36 9.33
C GLU A 12 0.16 -1.07 8.93
N GLY A 13 1.12 -1.99 9.06
CA GLY A 13 0.93 -3.41 8.81
C GLY A 13 0.20 -4.16 9.94
N HIS A 14 -0.10 -3.50 11.05
CA HIS A 14 -0.78 -4.13 12.17
C HIS A 14 -2.21 -4.52 11.77
N PHE A 15 -2.47 -5.83 11.78
CA PHE A 15 -3.69 -6.46 11.26
C PHE A 15 -3.92 -6.24 9.77
N MET A 16 -2.89 -6.06 8.94
CA MET A 16 -3.07 -5.95 7.50
C MET A 16 -2.97 -7.31 6.79
N ASP A 17 -3.92 -7.61 5.91
CA ASP A 17 -3.85 -8.77 5.02
C ASP A 17 -2.98 -8.42 3.82
N GLN A 18 -1.78 -9.02 3.78
CA GLN A 18 -0.81 -8.77 2.71
C GLN A 18 -1.37 -9.14 1.33
N ARG A 19 -2.18 -10.20 1.20
CA ARG A 19 -2.70 -10.63 -0.11
C ARG A 19 -3.72 -9.63 -0.63
N LYS A 20 -4.62 -9.14 0.23
CA LYS A 20 -5.56 -8.07 -0.13
C LYS A 20 -4.85 -6.78 -0.48
N LEU A 21 -3.83 -6.39 0.30
CA LEU A 21 -3.04 -5.21 0.03
C LEU A 21 -2.36 -5.29 -1.33
N ILE A 22 -1.65 -6.38 -1.62
CA ILE A 22 -0.97 -6.57 -2.91
C ILE A 22 -2.00 -6.61 -4.05
N SER A 23 -3.14 -7.29 -3.89
CA SER A 23 -4.19 -7.30 -4.92
C SER A 23 -4.74 -5.90 -5.18
N LYS A 24 -4.95 -5.11 -4.14
CA LYS A 24 -5.43 -3.74 -4.26
C LYS A 24 -4.37 -2.83 -4.88
N LEU A 25 -3.09 -3.04 -4.55
CA LEU A 25 -1.98 -2.35 -5.19
C LEU A 25 -1.86 -2.69 -6.68
N LYS A 26 -2.10 -3.94 -7.07
CA LYS A 26 -2.18 -4.33 -8.49
C LYS A 26 -3.35 -3.66 -9.22
N ASP A 27 -4.50 -3.53 -8.57
CA ASP A 27 -5.66 -2.83 -9.12
C ASP A 27 -5.40 -1.32 -9.27
N VAL A 28 -4.85 -0.70 -8.23
CA VAL A 28 -4.55 0.74 -8.22
C VAL A 28 -3.37 1.07 -9.11
N TYR A 29 -2.24 0.39 -9.02
CA TYR A 29 -0.99 0.75 -9.71
C TYR A 29 -0.72 -0.09 -10.98
N GLY A 30 -1.24 -1.31 -11.10
CA GLY A 30 -0.90 -2.28 -12.14
C GLY A 30 0.16 -3.28 -11.66
N GLU A 31 0.34 -4.40 -12.37
CA GLU A 31 1.13 -5.53 -11.86
C GLU A 31 2.61 -5.26 -11.56
N ASN A 32 3.25 -4.34 -12.29
CA ASN A 32 4.71 -4.09 -12.20
C ASN A 32 5.07 -2.62 -11.94
N ASN A 33 4.09 -1.81 -11.54
CA ASN A 33 4.28 -0.35 -11.40
C ASN A 33 4.42 0.09 -9.94
N PHE A 34 4.70 -0.83 -9.01
CA PHE A 34 4.88 -0.48 -7.60
C PHE A 34 5.92 -1.39 -6.94
N ARG A 35 6.55 -0.85 -5.90
CA ARG A 35 7.40 -1.61 -4.96
C ARG A 35 6.81 -1.52 -3.57
N VAL A 36 6.90 -2.61 -2.82
CA VAL A 36 6.46 -2.66 -1.43
C VAL A 36 7.61 -3.12 -0.55
N GLU A 37 7.93 -2.35 0.47
CA GLU A 37 8.85 -2.75 1.53
C GLU A 37 8.09 -2.95 2.84
N LEU A 38 8.28 -4.10 3.49
CA LEU A 38 7.77 -4.35 4.83
C LEU A 38 8.91 -4.21 5.84
N ARG A 39 8.83 -3.21 6.72
CA ARG A 39 9.82 -2.96 7.78
C ARG A 39 9.08 -2.59 9.07
N LEU A 40 9.42 -3.21 10.19
CA LEU A 40 8.88 -2.88 11.52
C LEU A 40 7.34 -2.76 11.55
N ASN A 41 6.63 -3.75 11.02
CA ASN A 41 5.16 -3.73 10.90
C ASN A 41 4.60 -2.52 10.13
N ARG A 42 5.37 -1.97 9.18
CA ARG A 42 4.90 -0.91 8.27
C ARG A 42 5.21 -1.28 6.84
N TYR A 43 4.21 -1.11 5.97
CA TYR A 43 4.35 -1.23 4.54
C TYR A 43 4.70 0.14 3.97
N LYS A 44 5.81 0.23 3.25
CA LYS A 44 6.15 1.39 2.43
C LYS A 44 5.89 1.03 0.98
N ILE A 45 5.01 1.79 0.33
CA ILE A 45 4.64 1.59 -1.06
C ILE A 45 5.29 2.69 -1.86
N TYR A 46 6.07 2.30 -2.85
CA TYR A 46 6.74 3.19 -3.79
C TYR A 46 6.06 3.01 -5.15
N PRO A 47 5.27 3.98 -5.61
CA PRO A 47 4.81 3.99 -6.99
C PRO A 47 5.99 4.11 -7.96
N SER A 48 5.88 3.49 -9.13
CA SER A 48 6.88 3.63 -10.19
C SER A 48 6.93 5.06 -10.71
N GLU A 49 8.12 5.54 -11.08
CA GLU A 49 8.36 6.89 -11.61
C GLU A 49 7.60 7.16 -12.91
N THR A 50 7.19 6.11 -13.62
CA THR A 50 6.39 6.16 -14.84
C THR A 50 4.92 6.53 -14.58
N PHE A 51 4.46 6.47 -13.33
CA PHE A 51 3.07 6.76 -12.94
C PHE A 51 2.98 7.68 -11.70
N PRO A 52 3.49 8.92 -11.79
CA PRO A 52 3.48 9.86 -10.67
C PRO A 52 2.07 10.42 -10.34
N GLU A 53 1.08 10.21 -11.22
CA GLU A 53 -0.28 10.75 -11.06
C GLU A 53 -1.24 9.82 -10.30
N LYS A 54 -0.82 8.59 -9.95
CA LYS A 54 -1.71 7.67 -9.26
C LYS A 54 -1.84 8.05 -7.80
N ARG A 55 -3.09 8.29 -7.39
CA ARG A 55 -3.42 8.69 -6.03
C ARG A 55 -2.99 7.61 -5.03
N PRO A 56 -2.41 8.00 -3.88
CA PRO A 56 -2.14 7.06 -2.79
C PRO A 56 -3.43 6.32 -2.38
N LEU A 57 -3.28 5.12 -1.83
CA LEU A 57 -4.43 4.35 -1.32
C LEU A 57 -5.20 5.20 -0.33
N SER A 58 -6.52 5.27 -0.49
CA SER A 58 -7.34 5.98 0.50
C SER A 58 -7.36 5.19 1.82
N PRO A 59 -7.59 5.86 2.96
CA PRO A 59 -7.71 5.19 4.25
C PRO A 59 -8.79 4.08 4.25
N ASP A 60 -9.85 4.26 3.45
CA ASP A 60 -10.90 3.24 3.28
C ASP A 60 -10.38 1.97 2.59
N ASP A 61 -9.59 2.10 1.51
CA ASP A 61 -8.96 0.97 0.82
C ASP A 61 -8.00 0.21 1.75
N ILE A 62 -7.25 0.97 2.56
CA ILE A 62 -6.34 0.41 3.57
C ILE A 62 -7.15 -0.38 4.61
N GLN A 63 -8.25 0.19 5.08
CA GLN A 63 -9.13 -0.45 6.05
C GLN A 63 -9.76 -1.74 5.50
N ALA A 64 -10.17 -1.75 4.23
CA ALA A 64 -10.67 -2.95 3.55
C ALA A 64 -9.61 -4.07 3.46
N CYS A 65 -8.33 -3.71 3.42
CA CYS A 65 -7.21 -4.64 3.45
C CYS A 65 -6.87 -5.14 4.86
N ARG A 66 -7.45 -4.60 5.92
CA ARG A 66 -7.20 -5.11 7.28
C ARG A 66 -7.90 -6.46 7.47
N VAL A 67 -7.19 -7.38 8.12
CA VAL A 67 -7.74 -8.65 8.61
C VAL A 67 -8.80 -8.28 9.65
N GLN A 68 -10.06 -8.22 9.24
CA GLN A 68 -11.16 -8.27 10.19
C GLN A 68 -10.99 -9.59 10.94
N ARG A 69 -10.60 -9.51 12.22
CA ARG A 69 -10.82 -10.64 13.12
C ARG A 69 -12.32 -10.89 13.04
N ARG A 70 -12.72 -11.93 12.30
CA ARG A 70 -14.07 -12.46 12.41
C ARG A 70 -14.27 -12.69 13.89
N ARG A 71 -15.07 -11.85 14.55
CA ARG A 71 -15.67 -12.19 15.82
C ARG A 71 -16.46 -13.46 15.52
N GLY A 72 -15.88 -14.60 15.88
CA GLY A 72 -16.66 -15.83 15.99
C GLY A 72 -17.72 -15.56 17.05
N TYR A 73 -18.97 -15.58 16.60
CA TYR A 73 -20.11 -15.86 17.46
C TYR A 73 -20.25 -17.37 17.53
#